data_AF-A0A6J0PC89-F1
#
_entry.id   AF-A0A6J0PC89-F1
#
_cell.length_a   1.000
_cell.length_b   1.000
_cell.length_c   1.000
_cell.angle_alpha   90.00
_cell.angle_beta   90.00
_cell.angle_gamma   90.00
#
_symmetry.space_group_name_H-M   'P 1'
#
loop_
_entity.id
_entity.type
_entity.pdbx_description
1 polymer ?
#
loop_
_entity_poly.entity_id
_entity_poly.type
_entity_poly.pdbx_seq_one_letter_code
_entity_poly.pdbx_strand_id
1 'polypeptide(L)'
;MDIALRDHVFSSLLHWIDLFTLFLSISIEAYIFVHKWNPTYHLFPMSCMLLLSALQRLVFTPRQVYLVDFSCTKPPSRFRAPISGLLEHLSLIKVFDDASVAFMTKLITTAGMGDETYFPPSLHYIPPSHTHEDSIEETHIALFPALEDLLAKTNLSPRDIDVLVVNCSAFCPSPSLSSIVVHRFGMRDDVKTFSISGMGCSAGAIGIDVAQSLLRVHRKSYAVVLSTEILSTGWYR
;
A
#
# COMPACT_ATOMS: atom_id res chain seq x y z
N MET A 1 -9.02 13.94 -12.26
CA MET A 1 -8.09 15.06 -12.07
C MET A 1 -7.00 14.56 -11.13
N ASP A 2 -5.79 14.35 -11.64
CA ASP A 2 -4.69 13.74 -10.88
C ASP A 2 -4.45 14.47 -9.56
N ILE A 3 -4.34 13.71 -8.47
CA ILE A 3 -4.05 14.26 -7.13
C ILE A 3 -2.70 15.00 -7.16
N ALA A 4 -1.72 14.47 -7.91
CA ALA A 4 -0.44 15.12 -8.16
C ALA A 4 -0.59 16.46 -8.91
N LEU A 5 -1.47 16.53 -9.92
CA LEU A 5 -1.73 17.77 -10.66
C LEU A 5 -2.41 18.81 -9.77
N ARG A 6 -3.38 18.38 -8.95
CA ARG A 6 -4.05 19.25 -7.99
C ARG A 6 -3.06 19.78 -6.97
N ASP A 7 -2.25 18.91 -6.35
CA ASP A 7 -1.28 19.30 -5.33
C ASP A 7 -0.19 20.22 -5.91
N HIS A 8 0.22 20.00 -7.16
CA HIS A 8 1.17 20.87 -7.88
C HIS A 8 0.57 22.25 -8.18
N VAL A 9 -0.63 22.31 -8.79
CA VAL A 9 -1.32 23.57 -9.07
C VAL A 9 -1.59 24.35 -7.78
N PHE A 10 -1.96 23.66 -6.72
CA PHE A 10 -2.24 24.25 -5.42
C PHE A 10 -0.97 24.82 -4.76
N SER A 11 0.14 24.10 -4.83
CA SER A 11 1.45 24.57 -4.39
C SER A 11 1.92 25.80 -5.19
N SER A 12 1.81 25.75 -6.52
CA SER A 12 2.14 26.88 -7.38
C SER A 12 1.28 28.12 -7.08
N LEU A 13 -0.02 27.93 -6.85
CA LEU A 13 -0.93 29.01 -6.46
C LEU A 13 -0.53 29.63 -5.12
N LEU A 14 -0.21 28.80 -4.12
CA LEU A 14 0.28 29.28 -2.82
C LEU A 14 1.55 30.11 -2.96
N HIS A 15 2.51 29.64 -3.77
CA HIS A 15 3.74 30.38 -4.03
C HIS A 15 3.47 31.77 -4.64
N TRP A 16 2.52 31.87 -5.57
CA TRP A 16 2.12 33.16 -6.15
C TRP A 16 1.43 34.07 -5.14
N ILE A 17 0.60 33.52 -4.25
CA ILE A 17 -0.04 34.28 -3.16
C ILE A 17 1.03 34.78 -2.18
N ASP A 18 2.02 33.96 -1.82
CA ASP A 18 3.11 34.33 -0.93
C ASP A 18 3.99 35.43 -1.55
N LEU A 19 4.34 35.31 -2.83
CA LEU A 19 5.04 36.35 -3.59
C LEU A 19 4.26 37.66 -3.62
N PHE A 20 2.94 37.59 -3.85
CA PHE A 20 2.08 38.76 -3.89
C PHE A 20 1.95 39.44 -2.52
N THR A 21 1.76 38.67 -1.46
CA THR A 21 1.70 39.20 -0.08
C THR A 21 3.02 39.82 0.35
N LEU A 22 4.16 39.22 -0.02
CA LEU A 22 5.50 39.78 0.20
C LEU A 22 5.67 41.11 -0.54
N PHE A 23 5.31 41.15 -1.82
CA PHE A 23 5.41 42.37 -2.65
C PHE A 23 4.54 43.50 -2.09
N LEU A 24 3.31 43.19 -1.67
CA LEU A 24 2.41 44.17 -1.07
C LEU A 24 2.99 44.69 0.27
N SER A 25 3.54 43.79 1.10
CA SER A 25 4.19 44.18 2.36
C SER A 25 5.38 45.12 2.13
N ILE A 26 6.28 44.79 1.18
CA ILE A 26 7.44 45.63 0.85
C ILE A 26 6.99 47.01 0.32
N SER A 27 5.93 47.04 -0.50
CA SER A 27 5.40 48.29 -1.05
C SER A 27 4.83 49.22 0.05
N ILE A 28 4.12 48.64 1.03
CA ILE A 28 3.58 49.38 2.18
C ILE A 28 4.73 49.90 3.07
N GLU A 29 5.73 49.07 3.34
CA GLU A 29 6.94 49.43 4.10
C GLU A 29 7.71 50.60 3.45
N ALA A 30 7.93 50.52 2.13
CA ALA A 30 8.58 51.58 1.37
C ALA A 30 7.79 52.90 1.41
N TYR A 31 6.46 52.82 1.34
CA TYR A 31 5.59 54.00 1.43
C TYR A 31 5.69 54.68 2.80
N ILE A 32 5.62 53.91 3.90
CA ILE A 32 5.77 54.41 5.27
C ILE A 32 7.15 55.08 5.46
N PHE A 33 8.20 54.48 4.92
CA PHE A 33 9.57 55.01 4.98
C PHE A 33 9.72 56.35 4.23
N VAL A 34 9.21 56.44 3.00
CA VAL A 34 9.29 57.66 2.17
C VAL A 34 8.53 58.83 2.80
N HIS A 35 7.39 58.56 3.45
CA HIS A 35 6.59 59.58 4.13
C HIS A 35 7.03 59.88 5.58
N LYS A 36 8.11 59.25 6.07
CA LYS A 36 8.67 59.46 7.42
C LYS A 36 7.63 59.34 8.54
N TRP A 37 6.70 58.41 8.40
CA TRP A 37 5.71 58.14 9.44
C TRP A 37 6.39 57.51 10.67
N ASN A 38 5.71 57.55 11.81
CA ASN A 38 6.26 56.98 13.05
C ASN A 38 6.68 55.52 12.86
N PRO A 39 7.81 55.09 13.45
CA PRO A 39 8.35 53.75 13.24
C PRO A 39 7.44 52.62 13.75
N THR A 40 6.44 52.94 14.58
CA THR A 40 5.42 52.00 15.04
C THR A 40 4.52 51.48 13.91
N TYR A 41 4.36 52.22 12.81
CA TYR A 41 3.52 51.81 11.68
C TYR A 41 4.12 50.65 10.86
N HIS A 42 5.44 50.41 10.94
CA HIS A 42 6.11 49.25 10.31
C HIS A 42 5.76 47.91 10.99
N LEU A 43 5.33 47.92 12.25
CA LEU A 43 4.98 46.69 12.97
C LEU A 43 3.71 46.02 12.43
N PHE A 44 2.79 46.82 11.88
CA PHE A 44 1.50 46.34 11.39
C PHE A 44 1.61 45.45 10.13
N PRO A 45 2.23 45.88 9.01
CA PRO A 45 2.37 45.05 7.81
C PRO A 45 3.20 43.78 8.07
N MET A 46 4.29 43.88 8.85
CA MET A 46 5.09 42.71 9.25
C MET A 46 4.28 41.70 10.07
N SER A 47 3.47 42.16 11.03
CA SER A 47 2.58 41.30 11.81
C SER A 47 1.52 40.62 10.93
N CYS A 48 0.89 41.37 10.03
CA CYS A 48 -0.09 40.83 9.08
C CYS A 48 0.52 39.77 8.15
N MET A 49 1.73 39.98 7.63
CA MET A 49 2.43 39.00 6.78
C MET A 49 2.76 37.72 7.55
N LEU A 50 3.23 37.83 8.79
CA LEU A 50 3.51 36.69 9.65
C LEU A 50 2.23 35.91 9.99
N LEU A 51 1.13 36.60 10.28
CA LEU A 51 -0.17 35.98 10.56
C LEU A 51 -0.73 35.27 9.32
N LEU A 52 -0.70 35.89 8.15
CA LEU A 52 -1.17 35.30 6.89
C LEU A 52 -0.35 34.05 6.53
N SER A 53 0.98 34.13 6.58
CA SER A 53 1.86 32.98 6.30
C SER A 53 1.72 31.85 7.33
N ALA A 54 1.42 32.17 8.60
CA ALA A 54 1.10 31.17 9.61
C ALA A 54 -0.26 30.50 9.34
N LEU A 55 -1.29 31.28 9.01
CA LEU A 55 -2.62 30.77 8.66
C LEU A 55 -2.58 29.91 7.40
N GLN A 56 -1.87 30.35 6.35
CA GLN A 56 -1.68 29.57 5.13
C GLN A 56 -0.98 28.25 5.43
N ARG A 57 0.11 28.24 6.22
CA ARG A 57 0.76 27.00 6.63
C ARG A 57 -0.16 26.07 7.41
N LEU A 58 -1.01 26.60 8.30
CA LEU A 58 -1.97 25.78 9.06
C LEU A 58 -3.07 25.19 8.17
N VAL A 59 -3.55 25.92 7.17
CA VAL A 59 -4.64 25.48 6.28
C VAL A 59 -4.12 24.53 5.19
N PHE A 60 -2.90 24.77 4.70
CA PHE A 60 -2.37 24.16 3.48
C PHE A 60 -1.21 23.19 3.70
N THR A 61 -0.80 22.94 4.94
CA THR A 61 0.16 21.86 5.20
C THR A 61 -0.44 20.52 4.79
N PRO A 62 0.25 19.75 3.91
CA PRO A 62 -0.24 18.44 3.51
C PRO A 62 -0.33 17.56 4.74
N ARG A 63 -1.48 16.92 4.91
CA ARG A 63 -1.71 16.06 6.07
C ARG A 63 -0.75 14.89 6.03
N GLN A 64 -0.07 14.70 7.14
CA GLN A 64 0.84 13.58 7.31
C GLN A 64 0.02 12.29 7.44
N VAL A 65 0.38 11.29 6.65
CA VAL A 65 -0.12 9.93 6.73
C VAL A 65 1.01 9.11 7.34
N TYR A 66 0.70 8.32 8.34
CA TYR A 66 1.69 7.53 9.08
C TYR A 66 1.42 6.05 8.89
N LEU A 67 2.49 5.27 8.75
CA LEU A 67 2.44 3.82 8.91
C LEU A 67 2.34 3.54 10.41
N VAL A 68 1.23 2.94 10.84
CA VAL A 68 0.99 2.62 12.25
C VAL A 68 1.72 1.33 12.64
N ASP A 69 1.56 0.26 11.85
CA ASP A 69 2.19 -1.04 12.07
C ASP A 69 2.17 -1.86 10.77
N PHE A 70 2.86 -3.01 10.74
CA PHE A 70 2.83 -4.00 9.67
C PHE A 70 2.89 -5.45 10.22
N SER A 71 2.33 -6.38 9.45
CA SER A 71 2.39 -7.80 9.76
C SER A 71 2.63 -8.64 8.51
N CYS A 72 3.26 -9.80 8.71
CA CYS A 72 3.51 -10.80 7.69
C CYS A 72 3.07 -12.17 8.21
N THR A 73 2.39 -12.94 7.37
CA THR A 73 2.07 -14.33 7.69
C THR A 73 3.31 -15.20 7.52
N LYS A 74 3.65 -15.95 8.57
CA LYS A 74 4.57 -17.09 8.46
C LYS A 74 3.76 -18.39 8.35
N PRO A 75 3.79 -19.10 7.21
CA PRO A 75 3.06 -20.35 7.08
C PRO A 75 3.61 -21.45 8.00
N PRO A 76 2.81 -22.48 8.34
CA PRO A 76 3.27 -23.64 9.10
C PRO A 76 4.46 -24.35 8.43
N SER A 77 5.36 -24.93 9.24
CA SER A 77 6.57 -25.63 8.76
C SER A 77 6.29 -26.77 7.76
N ARG A 78 5.10 -27.39 7.81
CA ARG A 78 4.67 -28.41 6.83
C ARG A 78 4.50 -27.89 5.40
N PHE A 79 4.46 -26.56 5.20
CA PHE A 79 4.37 -25.93 3.88
C PHE A 79 5.74 -25.52 3.34
N ARG A 80 6.81 -25.77 4.09
CA ARG A 80 8.18 -25.55 3.66
C ARG A 80 8.48 -26.45 2.45
N ALA A 81 9.14 -25.90 1.45
CA ALA A 81 9.60 -26.59 0.26
C ALA A 81 11.13 -26.50 0.17
N PRO A 82 11.87 -27.39 0.86
CA PRO A 82 13.32 -27.47 0.74
C PRO A 82 13.74 -27.67 -0.72
N ILE A 83 14.91 -27.17 -1.11
CA ILE A 83 15.39 -27.26 -2.50
C ILE A 83 15.42 -28.72 -2.95
N SER A 84 15.92 -29.63 -2.12
CA SER A 84 15.98 -31.06 -2.44
C SER A 84 14.61 -31.65 -2.75
N GLY A 85 13.60 -31.36 -1.92
CA GLY A 85 12.23 -31.83 -2.12
C GLY A 85 11.58 -31.22 -3.36
N LEU A 86 11.85 -29.93 -3.65
CA LEU A 86 11.38 -29.28 -4.86
C LEU A 86 11.97 -29.92 -6.12
N LEU A 87 13.27 -30.22 -6.13
CA LEU A 87 13.95 -30.87 -7.25
C LEU A 87 13.42 -32.30 -7.48
N GLU A 88 13.16 -33.04 -6.39
CA GLU A 88 12.52 -34.35 -6.46
C GLU A 88 11.12 -34.25 -7.08
N HIS A 89 10.28 -33.31 -6.61
CA HIS A 89 8.97 -33.04 -7.19
C HIS A 89 9.03 -32.75 -8.69
N LEU A 90 9.94 -31.88 -9.14
CA LEU A 90 10.09 -31.56 -10.55
C LEU A 90 10.38 -32.80 -11.41
N SER A 91 11.19 -33.73 -10.89
CA SER A 91 11.49 -35.00 -11.58
C SER A 91 10.29 -35.97 -11.62
N LEU A 92 9.46 -35.96 -10.59
CA LEU A 92 8.32 -36.87 -10.44
C LEU A 92 7.06 -36.43 -11.19
N ILE A 93 6.91 -35.12 -11.44
CA ILE A 93 5.76 -34.56 -12.16
C ILE A 93 5.69 -35.08 -13.61
N LYS A 94 6.82 -35.48 -14.22
CA LYS A 94 6.92 -36.07 -15.57
C LYS A 94 6.29 -35.26 -16.71
N VAL A 95 6.07 -33.96 -16.51
CA VAL A 95 5.60 -33.01 -17.53
C VAL A 95 6.77 -32.37 -18.29
N PHE A 96 7.97 -32.40 -17.71
CA PHE A 96 9.18 -31.78 -18.26
C PHE A 96 10.15 -32.84 -18.78
N ASP A 97 10.86 -32.53 -19.86
CA ASP A 97 11.97 -33.34 -20.36
C ASP A 97 13.25 -33.12 -19.52
N ASP A 98 14.20 -34.05 -19.62
CA ASP A 98 15.42 -34.05 -18.80
C ASP A 98 16.24 -32.76 -18.96
N ALA A 99 16.25 -32.15 -20.15
CA ALA A 99 16.95 -30.90 -20.39
C ALA A 99 16.28 -29.72 -19.65
N SER A 100 14.94 -29.65 -19.65
CA SER A 100 14.19 -28.65 -18.88
C SER A 100 14.36 -28.84 -17.37
N VAL A 101 14.35 -30.08 -16.88
CA VAL A 101 14.59 -30.39 -15.46
C VAL A 101 15.99 -29.96 -15.05
N ALA A 102 17.02 -30.25 -15.85
CA ALA A 102 18.39 -29.82 -15.58
C ALA A 102 18.52 -28.28 -15.57
N PHE A 103 17.84 -27.59 -16.50
CA PHE A 103 17.80 -26.14 -16.56
C PHE A 103 17.12 -25.52 -15.32
N MET A 104 15.93 -26.00 -14.96
CA MET A 104 15.21 -25.53 -13.77
C MET A 104 16.00 -25.81 -12.48
N THR A 105 16.67 -26.95 -12.40
CA THR A 105 17.57 -27.27 -11.28
C THR A 105 18.66 -26.22 -11.12
N LYS A 106 19.30 -25.82 -12.22
CA LYS A 106 20.31 -24.76 -12.20
C LYS A 106 19.71 -23.41 -11.78
N LEU A 107 18.51 -23.07 -12.25
CA LEU A 107 17.84 -21.82 -11.86
C LEU A 107 17.50 -21.82 -10.36
N ILE A 108 16.87 -22.87 -9.85
CA ILE A 108 16.42 -22.96 -8.46
C ILE A 108 17.62 -22.89 -7.51
N THR A 109 18.70 -23.62 -7.81
CA THR A 109 19.92 -23.63 -6.99
C THR A 109 20.68 -22.30 -7.02
N THR A 110 20.41 -21.42 -7.98
CA THR A 110 21.06 -20.11 -8.13
C THR A 110 20.14 -18.92 -7.79
N ALA A 111 18.84 -19.16 -7.55
CA ALA A 111 17.83 -18.12 -7.34
C ALA A 111 17.93 -17.39 -5.99
N GLY A 112 18.83 -17.81 -5.09
CA GLY A 112 18.97 -17.22 -3.75
C GLY A 112 17.84 -17.56 -2.77
N MET A 113 16.93 -18.47 -3.14
CA MET A 113 15.93 -19.03 -2.24
C MET A 113 16.58 -20.11 -1.37
N GLY A 114 16.34 -20.06 -0.06
CA GLY A 114 16.83 -21.06 0.87
C GLY A 114 15.82 -22.18 1.10
N ASP A 115 16.20 -23.17 1.91
CA ASP A 115 15.27 -24.26 2.24
C ASP A 115 14.08 -23.80 3.09
N GLU A 116 14.11 -22.59 3.66
CA GLU A 116 13.01 -21.96 4.41
C GLU A 116 11.98 -21.23 3.51
N THR A 117 11.93 -21.56 2.22
CA THR A 117 10.86 -21.10 1.33
C THR A 117 9.61 -21.95 1.53
N TYR A 118 8.43 -21.32 1.43
CA TYR A 118 7.13 -21.98 1.63
C TYR A 118 6.32 -21.95 0.33
N PHE A 119 5.57 -23.02 0.08
CA PHE A 119 4.57 -23.10 -0.99
C PHE A 119 3.19 -23.45 -0.45
N PRO A 120 2.11 -22.98 -1.10
CA PRO A 120 0.75 -23.36 -0.73
C PRO A 120 0.54 -24.87 -0.85
N PRO A 121 -0.39 -25.46 -0.07
CA PRO A 121 -0.67 -26.90 -0.09
C PRO A 121 -0.84 -27.50 -1.48
N SER A 122 -1.49 -26.76 -2.39
CA SER A 122 -1.79 -27.23 -3.74
C SER A 122 -0.55 -27.55 -4.58
N LEU A 123 0.57 -26.88 -4.33
CA LEU A 123 1.85 -27.11 -5.00
C LEU A 123 2.68 -28.26 -4.39
N HIS A 124 2.21 -28.85 -3.29
CA HIS A 124 2.82 -30.04 -2.69
C HIS A 124 2.25 -31.36 -3.24
N TYR A 125 1.24 -31.32 -4.12
CA TYR A 125 0.72 -32.50 -4.80
C TYR A 125 1.53 -32.84 -6.07
N ILE A 126 1.51 -34.12 -6.45
CA ILE A 126 2.10 -34.61 -7.71
C ILE A 126 0.99 -35.28 -8.54
N PRO A 127 0.54 -34.67 -9.66
CA PRO A 127 0.88 -33.32 -10.12
C PRO A 127 0.25 -32.23 -9.22
N PRO A 128 0.74 -30.97 -9.28
CA PRO A 128 0.18 -29.86 -8.52
C PRO A 128 -1.31 -29.62 -8.81
N SER A 129 -2.06 -29.28 -7.76
CA SER A 129 -3.45 -28.85 -7.86
C SER A 129 -3.55 -27.36 -8.13
N HIS A 130 -4.53 -26.97 -8.93
CA HIS A 130 -4.76 -25.59 -9.42
C HIS A 130 -6.25 -25.26 -9.48
N THR A 131 -7.03 -25.79 -8.54
CA THR A 131 -8.48 -25.52 -8.48
C THR A 131 -8.74 -24.11 -7.97
N HIS A 132 -9.94 -23.58 -8.26
CA HIS A 132 -10.35 -22.30 -7.70
C HIS A 132 -10.43 -22.36 -6.16
N GLU A 133 -10.84 -23.50 -5.62
CA GLU A 133 -10.87 -23.78 -4.18
C GLU A 133 -9.48 -23.69 -3.56
N ASP A 134 -8.45 -24.26 -4.20
CA ASP A 134 -7.05 -24.15 -3.74
C ASP A 134 -6.61 -22.69 -3.61
N SER A 135 -6.96 -21.84 -4.57
CA SER A 135 -6.64 -20.41 -4.57
C SER A 135 -7.38 -19.64 -3.48
N ILE A 136 -8.60 -20.02 -3.16
CA ILE A 136 -9.35 -19.46 -2.03
C ILE A 136 -8.73 -19.91 -0.70
N GLU A 137 -8.36 -21.18 -0.56
CA GLU A 137 -7.68 -21.66 0.65
C GLU A 137 -6.32 -20.99 0.86
N GLU A 138 -5.52 -20.84 -0.19
CA GLU A 138 -4.25 -20.11 -0.15
C GLU A 138 -4.46 -18.64 0.27
N THR A 139 -5.50 -17.99 -0.25
CA THR A 139 -5.89 -16.64 0.16
C THR A 139 -6.14 -16.56 1.66
N HIS A 140 -6.91 -17.51 2.21
CA HIS A 140 -7.21 -17.54 3.64
C HIS A 140 -5.95 -17.75 4.48
N ILE A 141 -5.08 -18.67 4.07
CA ILE A 141 -3.81 -18.96 4.74
C ILE A 141 -2.92 -17.72 4.73
N ALA A 142 -2.83 -17.01 3.62
CA ALA A 142 -1.91 -15.88 3.45
C ALA A 142 -2.42 -14.60 4.12
N LEU A 143 -3.70 -14.24 3.94
CA LEU A 143 -4.22 -12.93 4.34
C LEU A 143 -4.75 -12.86 5.77
N PHE A 144 -5.44 -13.90 6.24
CA PHE A 144 -6.16 -13.81 7.52
C PHE A 144 -5.21 -13.70 8.72
N PRO A 145 -4.15 -14.52 8.86
CA PRO A 145 -3.24 -14.41 10.00
C PRO A 145 -2.51 -13.06 10.06
N ALA A 146 -2.11 -12.51 8.90
CA ALA A 146 -1.48 -11.20 8.83
C ALA A 146 -2.43 -10.09 9.31
N LEU A 147 -3.70 -10.13 8.91
CA LEU A 147 -4.67 -9.14 9.35
C LEU A 147 -5.02 -9.30 10.84
N GLU A 148 -5.19 -10.52 11.33
CA GLU A 148 -5.45 -10.81 12.75
C GLU A 148 -4.31 -10.29 13.63
N ASP A 149 -3.05 -10.57 13.27
CA ASP A 149 -1.87 -10.09 14.00
C ASP A 149 -1.73 -8.56 13.93
N LEU A 150 -1.99 -7.95 12.77
CA LEU A 150 -1.98 -6.49 12.62
C LEU A 150 -3.01 -5.80 13.53
N LEU A 151 -4.24 -6.30 13.55
CA LEU A 151 -5.31 -5.77 14.39
C LEU A 151 -5.00 -5.96 15.88
N ALA A 152 -4.41 -7.11 16.25
CA ALA A 152 -3.99 -7.38 17.61
C ALA A 152 -2.87 -6.43 18.08
N LYS A 153 -1.83 -6.21 17.26
CA LYS A 153 -0.72 -5.30 17.59
C LYS A 153 -1.18 -3.85 17.75
N THR A 154 -2.11 -3.41 16.90
CA THR A 154 -2.61 -2.04 16.91
C THR A 154 -3.76 -1.82 17.90
N ASN A 155 -4.28 -2.89 18.49
CA ASN A 155 -5.46 -2.88 19.36
C ASN A 155 -6.69 -2.22 18.68
N LEU A 156 -6.83 -2.44 17.36
CA LEU A 156 -7.94 -1.97 16.55
C LEU A 156 -8.94 -3.10 16.30
N SER A 157 -10.23 -2.75 16.24
CA SER A 157 -11.27 -3.64 15.77
C SER A 157 -11.31 -3.64 14.23
N PRO A 158 -11.72 -4.74 13.57
CA PRO A 158 -12.03 -4.72 12.14
C PRO A 158 -13.04 -3.62 11.76
N ARG A 159 -13.91 -3.25 12.70
CA ARG A 159 -14.89 -2.18 12.53
C ARG A 159 -14.29 -0.77 12.62
N ASP A 160 -13.04 -0.60 13.01
CA ASP A 160 -12.35 0.70 13.02
C ASP A 160 -11.71 1.02 11.66
N ILE A 161 -11.59 0.04 10.76
CA ILE A 161 -10.96 0.21 9.45
C ILE A 161 -11.93 0.90 8.47
N ASP A 162 -11.48 2.00 7.86
CA ASP A 162 -12.27 2.79 6.90
C ASP A 162 -11.97 2.45 5.44
N VAL A 163 -10.72 2.06 5.16
CA VAL A 163 -10.24 1.75 3.82
C VAL A 163 -9.52 0.41 3.85
N LEU A 164 -9.90 -0.50 2.96
CA LEU A 164 -9.22 -1.77 2.75
C LEU A 164 -8.74 -1.85 1.31
N VAL A 165 -7.44 -1.95 1.12
CA VAL A 165 -6.82 -2.22 -0.19
C VAL A 165 -6.27 -3.63 -0.16
N VAL A 166 -6.69 -4.48 -1.11
CA VAL A 166 -6.18 -5.85 -1.25
C VAL A 166 -5.52 -6.01 -2.61
N ASN A 167 -4.27 -6.44 -2.60
CA ASN A 167 -3.43 -6.52 -3.78
C ASN A 167 -3.13 -8.00 -4.06
N CYS A 168 -3.47 -8.46 -5.25
CA CYS A 168 -3.09 -9.77 -5.75
C CYS A 168 -3.08 -9.75 -7.28
N SER A 169 -1.95 -10.12 -7.90
CA SER A 169 -1.82 -9.97 -9.35
C SER A 169 -2.46 -11.13 -10.11
N ALA A 170 -2.18 -12.36 -9.70
CA ALA A 170 -2.57 -13.58 -10.40
C ALA A 170 -3.95 -14.15 -10.04
N PHE A 171 -4.67 -13.59 -9.06
CA PHE A 171 -5.98 -14.12 -8.65
C PHE A 171 -6.99 -13.01 -8.35
N CYS A 172 -8.05 -12.94 -9.17
CA CYS A 172 -9.13 -11.96 -9.08
C CYS A 172 -10.52 -12.64 -9.08
N PRO A 173 -10.90 -13.33 -7.99
CA PRO A 173 -12.16 -14.09 -7.92
C PRO A 173 -13.39 -13.17 -7.83
N SER A 174 -14.56 -13.79 -8.04
CA SER A 174 -15.86 -13.22 -7.69
C SER A 174 -16.54 -14.15 -6.66
N PRO A 175 -16.79 -13.70 -5.41
CA PRO A 175 -16.58 -12.34 -4.88
C PRO A 175 -15.10 -11.95 -4.77
N SER A 176 -14.81 -10.64 -4.77
CA SER A 176 -13.43 -10.12 -4.72
C SER A 176 -12.71 -10.50 -3.43
N LEU A 177 -11.37 -10.52 -3.45
CA LEU A 177 -10.55 -10.77 -2.24
C LEU A 177 -10.87 -9.80 -1.10
N SER A 178 -11.09 -8.53 -1.42
CA SER A 178 -11.51 -7.53 -0.43
C SER A 178 -12.88 -7.85 0.17
N SER A 179 -13.83 -8.34 -0.64
CA SER A 179 -15.15 -8.77 -0.15
C SER A 179 -15.05 -9.98 0.77
N ILE A 180 -14.18 -10.95 0.44
CA ILE A 180 -13.91 -12.12 1.27
C ILE A 180 -13.37 -11.69 2.64
N VAL A 181 -12.42 -10.75 2.67
CA VAL A 181 -11.86 -10.21 3.92
C VAL A 181 -12.91 -9.44 4.73
N VAL A 182 -13.67 -8.54 4.09
CA VAL A 182 -14.74 -7.76 4.76
C VAL A 182 -15.75 -8.69 5.43
N HIS A 183 -16.23 -9.71 4.70
CA HIS A 183 -17.18 -10.69 5.22
C HIS A 183 -16.58 -11.52 6.36
N ARG A 184 -15.34 -12.02 6.20
CA ARG A 184 -14.68 -12.85 7.21
C ARG A 184 -14.50 -12.13 8.55
N PHE A 185 -14.11 -10.85 8.51
CA PHE A 185 -13.77 -10.07 9.70
C PHE A 185 -14.93 -9.24 10.25
N GLY A 186 -16.10 -9.26 9.61
CA GLY A 186 -17.26 -8.48 10.04
C GLY A 186 -16.98 -6.97 10.06
N MET A 187 -16.24 -6.49 9.05
CA MET A 187 -15.97 -5.07 8.87
C MET A 187 -17.29 -4.29 8.64
N ARG A 188 -17.24 -2.96 8.70
CA ARG A 188 -18.44 -2.13 8.51
C ARG A 188 -18.94 -2.21 7.06
N ASP A 189 -20.26 -2.09 6.88
CA ASP A 189 -20.90 -2.13 5.55
C ASP A 189 -20.49 -0.94 4.65
N ASP A 190 -19.97 0.14 5.24
CA ASP A 190 -19.58 1.36 4.53
C ASP A 190 -18.06 1.46 4.22
N VAL A 191 -17.30 0.42 4.59
CA VAL A 191 -15.84 0.34 4.36
C VAL A 191 -15.52 0.49 2.87
N LYS A 192 -14.49 1.28 2.55
CA LYS A 192 -14.05 1.51 1.17
C LYS A 192 -13.07 0.43 0.76
N THR A 193 -13.52 -0.50 -0.06
CA THR A 193 -12.71 -1.63 -0.53
C THR A 193 -12.13 -1.40 -1.92
N PHE A 194 -10.85 -1.71 -2.11
CA PHE A 194 -10.17 -1.70 -3.40
C PHE A 194 -9.48 -3.05 -3.59
N SER A 195 -9.70 -3.69 -4.74
CA SER A 195 -8.95 -4.89 -5.14
C SER A 195 -8.10 -4.57 -6.36
N ILE A 196 -6.77 -4.58 -6.18
CA ILE A 196 -5.80 -4.23 -7.21
C ILE A 196 -5.23 -5.53 -7.79
N SER A 197 -5.40 -5.73 -9.09
CA SER A 197 -4.88 -6.88 -9.84
C SER A 197 -4.08 -6.44 -11.06
N GLY A 198 -3.22 -7.32 -11.59
CA GLY A 198 -2.48 -7.08 -12.83
C GLY A 198 -1.30 -6.11 -12.76
N MET A 199 -0.96 -5.57 -11.57
CA MET A 199 0.17 -4.65 -11.40
C MET A 199 1.52 -5.35 -11.09
N GLY A 200 1.50 -6.67 -10.90
CA GLY A 200 2.69 -7.48 -10.63
C GLY A 200 3.39 -7.06 -9.33
N CYS A 201 4.72 -7.16 -9.32
CA CYS A 201 5.54 -6.88 -8.14
C CYS A 201 5.43 -5.44 -7.61
N SER A 202 4.93 -4.50 -8.41
CA SER A 202 4.71 -3.11 -8.00
C SER A 202 3.41 -2.87 -7.23
N ALA A 203 2.50 -3.86 -7.21
CA ALA A 203 1.16 -3.73 -6.64
C ALA A 203 1.20 -3.27 -5.17
N GLY A 204 2.17 -3.75 -4.37
CA GLY A 204 2.35 -3.33 -2.98
C GLY A 204 2.52 -1.82 -2.81
N ALA A 205 3.47 -1.22 -3.55
CA ALA A 205 3.74 0.21 -3.49
C ALA A 205 2.54 1.04 -4.01
N ILE A 206 1.88 0.55 -5.07
CA ILE A 206 0.67 1.19 -5.61
C ILE A 206 -0.47 1.15 -4.60
N GLY A 207 -0.68 0.03 -3.91
CA GLY A 207 -1.70 -0.07 -2.87
C GLY A 207 -1.46 0.89 -1.71
N ILE A 208 -0.19 1.09 -1.32
CA ILE A 208 0.20 2.11 -0.33
C ILE A 208 -0.11 3.52 -0.84
N ASP A 209 0.18 3.84 -2.10
CA ASP A 209 -0.13 5.14 -2.69
C ASP A 209 -1.64 5.42 -2.75
N VAL A 210 -2.44 4.42 -3.11
CA VAL A 210 -3.92 4.50 -3.06
C VAL A 210 -4.39 4.78 -1.65
N ALA A 211 -3.90 4.02 -0.65
CA ALA A 211 -4.25 4.23 0.75
C ALA A 211 -3.84 5.63 1.25
N GLN A 212 -2.63 6.09 0.92
CA GLN A 212 -2.15 7.42 1.28
C GLN A 212 -3.04 8.52 0.68
N SER A 213 -3.38 8.40 -0.60
CA SER A 213 -4.24 9.35 -1.31
C SER A 213 -5.63 9.46 -0.68
N LEU A 214 -6.21 8.34 -0.25
CA LEU A 214 -7.50 8.30 0.44
C LEU A 214 -7.42 8.90 1.85
N LEU A 215 -6.39 8.57 2.62
CA LEU A 215 -6.19 9.10 3.97
C LEU A 215 -5.91 10.61 4.00
N ARG A 216 -5.39 11.21 2.92
CA ARG A 216 -5.28 12.67 2.82
C ARG A 216 -6.65 13.36 2.75
N VAL A 217 -7.64 12.69 2.17
CA VAL A 217 -9.00 13.22 1.99
C VAL A 217 -9.89 12.91 3.20
N HIS A 218 -9.82 11.70 3.75
CA HIS A 218 -10.63 11.24 4.87
C HIS A 218 -9.95 11.49 6.23
N ARG A 219 -10.59 12.28 7.10
CA ARG A 219 -10.01 12.64 8.41
C ARG A 219 -10.21 11.53 9.43
N LYS A 220 -9.19 11.32 10.28
CA LYS A 220 -9.21 10.36 11.41
C LYS A 220 -9.63 8.96 10.97
N SER A 221 -9.03 8.51 9.88
CA SER A 221 -9.38 7.23 9.27
C SER A 221 -8.20 6.26 9.30
N TYR A 222 -8.50 4.97 9.36
CA TYR A 222 -7.53 3.89 9.25
C TYR A 222 -7.65 3.21 7.88
N ALA A 223 -6.51 2.99 7.24
CA ALA A 223 -6.41 2.20 6.02
C ALA A 223 -5.53 0.97 6.25
N VAL A 224 -5.96 -0.16 5.70
CA VAL A 224 -5.20 -1.41 5.68
C VAL A 224 -4.87 -1.75 4.24
N VAL A 225 -3.61 -2.06 3.97
CA VAL A 225 -3.14 -2.59 2.69
C VAL A 225 -2.71 -4.04 2.91
N LEU A 226 -3.45 -4.97 2.33
CA LEU A 226 -3.12 -6.40 2.29
C LEU A 226 -2.50 -6.73 0.95
N SER A 227 -1.32 -7.34 0.94
CA SER A 227 -0.62 -7.73 -0.29
C SER A 227 -0.27 -9.20 -0.24
N THR A 228 -0.65 -9.95 -1.28
CA THR A 228 -0.30 -11.36 -1.42
C THR A 228 -0.25 -11.75 -2.90
N GLU A 229 0.44 -12.84 -3.20
CA GLU A 229 0.41 -13.46 -4.51
C GLU A 229 -0.04 -14.91 -4.33
N ILE A 230 -1.06 -15.31 -5.10
CA ILE A 230 -1.66 -16.64 -5.02
C ILE A 230 -1.02 -17.49 -6.10
N LEU A 231 -0.24 -18.49 -5.70
CA LEU A 231 0.60 -19.30 -6.59
C LEU A 231 -0.16 -20.48 -7.20
N SER A 232 -1.21 -20.96 -6.55
CA SER A 232 -2.08 -22.05 -7.01
C SER A 232 -2.68 -21.83 -8.40
N THR A 233 -2.81 -20.57 -8.87
CA THR A 233 -3.32 -20.25 -10.22
C THR A 233 -2.27 -20.38 -11.32
N GLY A 234 -0.98 -20.43 -10.97
CA GLY A 234 0.13 -20.28 -11.93
C GLY A 234 0.58 -21.56 -12.63
N TRP A 235 -0.01 -22.72 -12.31
CA TRP A 235 0.43 -23.99 -12.88
C TRP A 235 -0.11 -24.20 -14.30
N TYR A 236 0.77 -24.56 -15.24
CA TYR A 236 0.41 -24.83 -16.63
C TYR A 236 -0.23 -26.23 -16.78
N ARG A 237 -1.25 -26.34 -17.62
CA ARG A 237 -1.83 -27.62 -18.05
C ARG A 237 -1.00 -28.25 -19.17
#